data_AF-A0A3M5WL63-F1
#
_entry.id   AF-A0A3M5WL63-F1
#
_cell.length_a   1.000
_cell.length_b   1.000
_cell.length_c   1.000
_cell.angle_alpha   90.00
_cell.angle_beta   90.00
_cell.angle_gamma   90.00
#
_symmetry.space_group_name_H-M   'P 1'
#
loop_
_entity.id
_entity.type
_entity.pdbx_description
1 polymer ?
#
loop_
_entity_poly.entity_id
_entity_poly.type
_entity_poly.pdbx_seq_one_letter_code
_entity_poly.pdbx_strand_id
1 'polypeptide(L)'
;MRTAFKLLVHESDGQRYEDLFVKIMSYSDPDFQPIKAYGNIGDRGNDGWVAKKGRYYQSYAPESLAKNTKSALSKLSEDFEKLKGFWNHLSPVREFYFVVNDKFKGVSPHIYEAVDKLKHLHDLDRSEVFLASQLENKLFSLEHDQIKQVLNSFEPSPPAHSLKVVDFYEVIDEDEDNQKDRDDLATEVELKLRNSGSEVAFVKEISIHTVKHWNLVTDRNHRIVDVSATYDISLSEKAGSVAKKKIHHELKPQETDRIRFKLHSKFWADPDGLSLYLIEINVHFNEETAPATFRQTIVNVRPSHISQGSYFGGYSPETVTNNKALAREVLELHAGGVGVEDYVVGALESWMLAPDTP
;
A
#
# COMPACT_ATOMS: atom_id res chain seq x y z
N MET A 1 -15.96 2.12 -4.99
CA MET A 1 -16.09 3.56 -5.34
C MET A 1 -16.92 4.32 -4.31
N ARG A 2 -18.16 3.91 -3.95
CA ARG A 2 -18.97 4.61 -2.92
C ARG A 2 -18.29 4.70 -1.54
N THR A 3 -17.67 3.60 -1.07
CA THR A 3 -16.91 3.61 0.20
C THR A 3 -15.75 4.61 0.18
N ALA A 4 -15.05 4.73 -0.95
CA ALA A 4 -13.96 5.68 -1.12
C ALA A 4 -14.47 7.13 -1.09
N PHE A 5 -15.61 7.42 -1.73
CA PHE A 5 -16.24 8.74 -1.65
C PHE A 5 -16.66 9.09 -0.22
N LYS A 6 -17.24 8.13 0.52
CA LYS A 6 -17.61 8.37 1.93
C LYS A 6 -16.40 8.70 2.79
N LEU A 7 -15.31 7.96 2.64
CA LEU A 7 -14.05 8.24 3.34
C LEU A 7 -13.55 9.65 3.00
N LEU A 8 -13.53 9.99 1.71
CA LEU A 8 -13.12 11.31 1.24
C LEU A 8 -13.96 12.44 1.87
N VAL A 9 -15.28 12.29 1.95
CA VAL A 9 -16.17 13.26 2.62
C VAL A 9 -15.86 13.36 4.12
N HIS A 10 -15.61 12.24 4.80
CA HIS A 10 -15.29 12.23 6.23
C HIS A 10 -13.98 12.97 6.55
N GLU A 11 -12.99 12.86 5.66
CA GLU A 11 -11.66 13.45 5.79
C GLU A 11 -11.54 14.89 5.24
N SER A 12 -12.57 15.38 4.55
CA SER A 12 -12.54 16.71 3.93
C SER A 12 -13.22 17.73 4.83
N ASP A 13 -12.44 18.64 5.41
CA ASP A 13 -12.94 19.76 6.20
C ASP A 13 -12.50 21.10 5.56
N GLY A 14 -13.26 22.16 5.82
CA GLY A 14 -13.01 23.51 5.29
C GLY A 14 -12.88 23.54 3.76
N GLN A 15 -11.82 24.19 3.28
CA GLN A 15 -11.52 24.35 1.86
C GLN A 15 -11.48 23.01 1.09
N ARG A 16 -11.02 21.93 1.71
CA ARG A 16 -10.91 20.63 1.01
C ARG A 16 -12.28 20.10 0.59
N TYR A 17 -13.31 20.33 1.40
CA TYR A 17 -14.67 19.93 1.05
C TYR A 17 -15.29 20.86 0.01
N GLU A 18 -15.02 22.16 0.09
CA GLU A 18 -15.43 23.15 -0.92
C GLU A 18 -14.85 22.80 -2.29
N ASP A 19 -13.55 22.49 -2.37
CA ASP A 19 -12.89 22.07 -3.60
C ASP A 19 -13.52 20.79 -4.17
N LEU A 20 -13.86 19.82 -3.30
CA LEU A 20 -14.56 18.60 -3.68
C LEU A 20 -15.95 18.88 -4.27
N PHE A 21 -16.73 19.73 -3.59
CA PHE A 21 -18.05 20.17 -4.06
C PHE A 21 -17.96 20.86 -5.42
N VAL A 22 -17.09 21.87 -5.55
CA VAL A 22 -16.87 22.64 -6.77
C VAL A 22 -16.49 21.71 -7.93
N LYS A 23 -15.59 20.76 -7.69
CA LYS A 23 -15.15 19.82 -8.73
C LYS A 23 -16.29 18.95 -9.24
N ILE A 24 -17.08 18.37 -8.33
CA ILE A 24 -18.21 17.52 -8.71
C ILE A 24 -19.27 18.34 -9.44
N MET A 25 -19.58 19.54 -8.94
CA MET A 25 -20.58 20.41 -9.54
C MET A 25 -20.20 20.86 -10.95
N SER A 26 -18.92 21.15 -11.17
CA SER A 26 -18.37 21.54 -12.48
C SER A 26 -18.54 20.45 -13.55
N TYR A 27 -18.53 19.17 -13.17
CA TYR A 27 -18.89 18.08 -14.09
C TYR A 27 -20.40 17.91 -14.23
N SER A 28 -21.17 18.15 -13.17
CA SER A 28 -22.59 17.80 -13.11
C SER A 28 -23.56 18.83 -13.72
N ASP A 29 -23.16 20.09 -13.82
CA ASP A 29 -23.96 21.16 -14.44
C ASP A 29 -23.03 22.05 -15.29
N PRO A 30 -23.12 22.00 -16.63
CA PRO A 30 -22.27 22.79 -17.53
C PRO A 30 -22.40 24.31 -17.36
N ASP A 31 -23.51 24.79 -16.79
CA ASP A 31 -23.69 26.22 -16.51
C ASP A 31 -23.15 26.61 -15.10
N PHE A 32 -22.61 25.67 -14.33
CA PHE A 32 -22.00 25.94 -13.03
C PHE A 32 -20.66 26.65 -13.20
N GLN A 33 -20.51 27.77 -12.50
CA GLN A 33 -19.30 28.55 -12.47
C GLN A 33 -18.73 28.58 -11.05
N PRO A 34 -17.50 28.08 -10.84
CA PRO A 34 -16.86 28.17 -9.54
C PRO A 34 -16.38 29.58 -9.24
N ILE A 35 -16.36 29.95 -7.97
CA ILE A 35 -15.81 31.23 -7.51
C ILE A 35 -14.57 30.94 -6.68
N LYS A 36 -13.52 31.71 -6.93
CA LYS A 36 -12.26 31.60 -6.19
C LYS A 36 -12.04 32.89 -5.44
N ALA A 37 -11.79 32.80 -4.14
CA ALA A 37 -11.45 33.96 -3.33
C ALA A 37 -10.19 34.66 -3.90
N TYR A 38 -10.25 35.98 -4.06
CA TYR A 38 -9.13 36.78 -4.59
C TYR A 38 -8.60 37.74 -3.51
N GLY A 39 -7.48 37.38 -2.87
CA GLY A 39 -6.83 38.20 -1.86
C GLY A 39 -7.79 38.67 -0.77
N ASN A 40 -7.72 39.95 -0.39
CA ASN A 40 -8.56 40.54 0.65
C ASN A 40 -10.03 40.76 0.23
N ILE A 41 -10.41 40.46 -1.02
CA ILE A 41 -11.78 40.64 -1.52
C ILE A 41 -12.68 39.44 -1.13
N GLY A 42 -12.07 38.28 -0.86
CA GLY A 42 -12.79 37.03 -0.56
C GLY A 42 -13.56 36.49 -1.77
N ASP A 43 -14.44 35.54 -1.49
CA ASP A 43 -15.41 34.89 -2.39
C ASP A 43 -16.78 35.61 -2.42
N ARG A 44 -16.95 36.62 -1.55
CA ARG A 44 -18.22 37.32 -1.28
C ARG A 44 -19.33 36.35 -0.81
N GLY A 45 -18.97 35.32 -0.06
CA GLY A 45 -19.89 34.37 0.58
C GLY A 45 -20.52 33.34 -0.36
N ASN A 46 -19.87 33.03 -1.47
CA ASN A 46 -20.40 32.21 -2.57
C ASN A 46 -19.27 31.39 -3.21
N ASP A 47 -19.44 30.06 -3.25
CA ASP A 47 -18.43 29.13 -3.77
C ASP A 47 -18.72 28.74 -5.23
N GLY A 48 -19.95 28.95 -5.69
CA GLY A 48 -20.31 28.74 -7.07
C GLY A 48 -21.74 29.12 -7.40
N TRP A 49 -22.02 29.33 -8.68
CA TRP A 49 -23.31 29.84 -9.13
C TRP A 49 -23.67 29.35 -10.53
N VAL A 50 -24.97 29.38 -10.84
CA VAL A 50 -25.53 29.16 -12.17
C VAL A 50 -26.35 30.40 -12.52
N ALA A 51 -25.71 31.39 -13.14
CA ALA A 51 -26.27 32.70 -13.42
C ALA A 51 -27.63 32.63 -14.14
N LYS A 52 -27.74 31.80 -15.18
CA LYS A 52 -28.98 31.65 -15.97
C LYS A 52 -30.20 31.25 -15.14
N LYS A 53 -29.99 30.53 -14.03
CA LYS A 53 -31.04 30.04 -13.13
C LYS A 53 -31.17 30.91 -11.87
N GLY A 54 -30.30 31.90 -11.67
CA GLY A 54 -30.20 32.65 -10.41
C GLY A 54 -29.88 31.75 -9.22
N ARG A 55 -29.10 30.68 -9.43
CA ARG A 55 -28.78 29.68 -8.40
C ARG A 55 -27.41 29.92 -7.79
N TYR A 56 -27.35 29.88 -6.46
CA TYR A 56 -26.16 30.21 -5.69
C TYR A 56 -25.88 29.15 -4.62
N TYR A 57 -24.61 28.88 -4.39
CA TYR A 57 -24.15 27.81 -3.50
C TYR A 57 -23.14 28.35 -2.47
N GLN A 58 -23.40 28.06 -1.20
CA GLN A 58 -22.51 28.40 -0.10
C GLN A 58 -22.16 27.13 0.67
N SER A 59 -20.88 26.80 0.68
CA SER A 59 -20.26 25.65 1.29
C SER A 59 -19.87 25.91 2.73
N TYR A 60 -20.26 24.98 3.59
CA TYR A 60 -19.96 24.99 4.99
C TYR A 60 -19.54 23.60 5.45
N ALA A 61 -18.24 23.43 5.64
CA ALA A 61 -17.63 22.18 6.06
C ALA A 61 -16.82 22.35 7.34
N PRO A 62 -17.46 22.48 8.52
CA PRO A 62 -16.73 22.55 9.78
C PRO A 62 -16.19 21.16 10.17
N GLU A 63 -15.07 21.14 10.88
CA GLU A 63 -14.48 19.92 11.44
C GLU A 63 -15.49 19.12 12.30
N SER A 64 -16.36 19.83 13.04
CA SER A 64 -17.46 19.27 13.82
C SER A 64 -18.73 20.10 13.71
N LEU A 65 -19.82 19.52 13.19
CA LEU A 65 -21.13 20.20 13.08
C LEU A 65 -21.85 20.37 14.42
N ALA A 66 -21.86 19.33 15.27
CA ALA A 66 -22.66 19.31 16.51
C ALA A 66 -22.24 20.39 17.52
N LYS A 67 -20.96 20.77 17.54
CA LYS A 67 -20.44 21.85 18.39
C LYS A 67 -20.67 23.26 17.81
N ASN A 68 -21.05 23.34 16.53
CA ASN A 68 -21.00 24.57 15.74
C ASN A 68 -22.38 25.03 15.22
N THR A 69 -23.51 24.53 15.75
CA THR A 69 -24.84 24.93 15.24
C THR A 69 -25.06 26.44 15.31
N LYS A 70 -24.66 27.11 16.41
CA LYS A 70 -24.81 28.57 16.54
C LYS A 70 -23.90 29.37 15.60
N SER A 71 -22.66 28.92 15.42
CA SER A 71 -21.71 29.56 14.50
C SER A 71 -22.09 29.33 13.03
N ALA A 72 -22.64 28.15 12.71
CA ALA A 72 -23.19 27.83 11.39
C ALA A 72 -24.36 28.77 11.03
N LEU A 73 -25.27 29.02 11.98
CA LEU A 73 -26.41 29.93 11.79
C LEU A 73 -25.97 31.39 11.56
N SER A 74 -24.98 31.87 12.32
CA SER A 74 -24.41 33.22 12.13
C SER A 74 -23.76 33.34 10.76
N LYS A 75 -22.89 32.39 10.40
CA LYS A 75 -22.20 32.37 9.11
C LYS A 75 -23.17 32.31 7.94
N LEU A 76 -24.16 31.41 8.00
CA LEU A 76 -25.20 31.30 6.99
C LEU A 76 -25.87 32.66 6.71
N SER A 77 -26.28 33.36 7.76
CA SER A 77 -26.98 34.64 7.60
C SER A 77 -26.03 35.75 7.11
N GLU A 78 -24.84 35.86 7.71
CA GLU A 78 -23.85 36.88 7.36
C GLU A 78 -23.34 36.72 5.92
N ASP A 79 -23.03 35.49 5.51
CA ASP A 79 -22.48 35.21 4.19
C ASP A 79 -23.58 35.25 3.12
N PHE A 80 -24.83 34.87 3.44
CA PHE A 80 -25.96 35.11 2.54
C PHE A 80 -26.19 36.60 2.27
N GLU A 81 -26.13 37.47 3.27
CA GLU A 81 -26.29 38.92 3.07
C GLU A 81 -25.16 39.50 2.22
N LYS A 82 -23.91 39.05 2.43
CA LYS A 82 -22.78 39.41 1.55
C LYS A 82 -23.02 38.93 0.13
N LEU A 83 -23.50 37.70 -0.03
CA LEU A 83 -23.79 37.09 -1.31
C LEU A 83 -24.86 37.90 -2.03
N LYS A 84 -26.02 38.13 -1.40
CA LYS A 84 -27.13 38.87 -2.01
C LYS A 84 -26.74 40.31 -2.32
N GLY A 85 -26.03 40.98 -1.41
CA GLY A 85 -25.57 42.36 -1.61
C GLY A 85 -24.66 42.52 -2.83
N PHE A 86 -23.76 41.56 -3.07
CA PHE A 86 -22.86 41.61 -4.22
C PHE A 86 -23.43 40.96 -5.49
N TRP A 87 -24.00 39.77 -5.43
CA TRP A 87 -24.30 39.01 -6.65
C TRP A 87 -25.65 39.35 -7.28
N ASN A 88 -26.60 39.87 -6.50
CA ASN A 88 -27.98 40.08 -6.96
C ASN A 88 -28.11 41.10 -8.11
N HIS A 89 -27.15 42.03 -8.26
CA HIS A 89 -27.12 42.96 -9.38
C HIS A 89 -26.57 42.34 -10.67
N LEU A 90 -25.76 41.28 -10.57
CA LEU A 90 -25.22 40.55 -11.72
C LEU A 90 -26.23 39.53 -12.25
N SER A 91 -26.82 38.76 -11.33
CA SER A 91 -27.96 37.89 -11.61
C SER A 91 -28.82 37.85 -10.35
N PRO A 92 -30.14 38.09 -10.45
CA PRO A 92 -31.02 37.98 -9.29
C PRO A 92 -30.89 36.64 -8.59
N VAL A 93 -30.76 36.66 -7.27
CA VAL A 93 -30.71 35.45 -6.44
C VAL A 93 -32.12 34.90 -6.33
N ARG A 94 -32.35 33.74 -6.95
CA ARG A 94 -33.64 33.05 -6.98
C ARG A 94 -33.62 31.75 -6.20
N GLU A 95 -32.52 31.02 -6.31
CA GLU A 95 -32.31 29.75 -5.63
C GLU A 95 -31.03 29.82 -4.79
N PHE A 96 -31.13 29.50 -3.51
CA PHE A 96 -29.99 29.44 -2.60
C PHE A 96 -29.83 28.02 -2.03
N TYR A 97 -28.60 27.52 -2.04
CA TYR A 97 -28.26 26.20 -1.53
C TYR A 97 -27.15 26.31 -0.50
N PHE A 98 -27.47 25.94 0.74
CA PHE A 98 -26.48 25.83 1.81
C PHE A 98 -25.89 24.43 1.82
N VAL A 99 -24.69 24.29 1.27
CA VAL A 99 -23.97 23.03 1.09
C VAL A 99 -23.26 22.68 2.39
N VAL A 100 -23.60 21.56 3.00
CA VAL A 100 -23.07 21.18 4.32
C VAL A 100 -22.36 19.84 4.24
N ASN A 101 -21.10 19.80 4.74
CA ASN A 101 -20.46 18.51 5.01
C ASN A 101 -21.06 17.87 6.26
N ASP A 102 -22.21 17.23 6.10
CA ASP A 102 -22.89 16.51 7.18
C ASP A 102 -22.19 15.21 7.60
N LYS A 103 -21.10 14.83 6.92
CA LYS A 103 -20.39 13.56 7.12
C LYS A 103 -21.37 12.37 7.15
N PHE A 104 -22.43 12.43 6.34
CA PHE A 104 -23.55 11.48 6.29
C PHE A 104 -24.32 11.28 7.61
N LYS A 105 -24.26 12.24 8.53
CA LYS A 105 -24.96 12.22 9.82
C LYS A 105 -26.22 13.09 9.83
N GLY A 106 -26.49 13.82 8.74
CA GLY A 106 -27.54 14.83 8.67
C GLY A 106 -27.19 16.11 9.44
N VAL A 107 -28.10 17.07 9.39
CA VAL A 107 -27.97 18.38 10.05
C VAL A 107 -29.09 18.62 11.06
N SER A 108 -28.86 19.54 12.01
CA SER A 108 -29.87 19.92 13.01
C SER A 108 -31.10 20.57 12.36
N PRO A 109 -32.33 20.34 12.88
CA PRO A 109 -33.55 21.01 12.45
C PRO A 109 -33.43 22.54 12.38
N HIS A 110 -32.62 23.15 13.25
CA HIS A 110 -32.41 24.60 13.27
C HIS A 110 -31.73 25.13 11.99
N ILE A 111 -30.89 24.33 11.32
CA ILE A 111 -30.28 24.74 10.05
C ILE A 111 -31.35 24.78 8.95
N TYR A 112 -32.22 23.78 8.89
CA TYR A 112 -33.36 23.78 7.96
C TYR A 112 -34.28 24.98 8.21
N GLU A 113 -34.61 25.25 9.48
CA GLU A 113 -35.44 26.41 9.86
C GLU A 113 -34.80 27.74 9.43
N ALA A 114 -33.48 27.88 9.56
CA ALA A 114 -32.79 29.10 9.17
C ALA A 114 -32.73 29.30 7.65
N VAL A 115 -32.48 28.22 6.90
CA VAL A 115 -32.50 28.26 5.44
C VAL A 115 -33.91 28.56 4.90
N ASP A 116 -34.95 28.01 5.54
CA ASP A 116 -36.36 28.30 5.20
C ASP A 116 -36.74 29.76 5.54
N LYS A 117 -36.26 30.30 6.67
CA LYS A 117 -36.40 31.72 7.00
C LYS A 117 -35.80 32.63 5.94
N LEU A 118 -34.61 32.30 5.41
CA LEU A 118 -33.99 33.07 4.31
C LEU A 118 -34.87 33.06 3.06
N LYS A 119 -35.52 31.94 2.75
CA LYS A 119 -36.47 31.85 1.63
C LYS A 119 -37.55 32.91 1.72
N HIS A 120 -38.21 32.98 2.88
CA HIS A 120 -39.33 33.88 3.12
C HIS A 120 -38.90 35.34 3.29
N LEU A 121 -37.79 35.60 3.98
CA LEU A 121 -37.29 36.96 4.21
C LEU A 121 -36.85 37.65 2.92
N HIS A 122 -36.40 36.87 1.94
CA HIS A 122 -35.80 37.38 0.71
C HIS A 122 -36.58 37.05 -0.56
N ASP A 123 -37.76 36.44 -0.43
CA ASP A 123 -38.66 36.03 -1.51
C ASP A 123 -37.97 35.15 -2.57
N LEU A 124 -37.24 34.13 -2.10
CA LEU A 124 -36.54 33.19 -2.97
C LEU A 124 -37.50 32.11 -3.47
N ASP A 125 -37.35 31.72 -4.74
CA ASP A 125 -38.06 30.57 -5.32
C ASP A 125 -37.71 29.30 -4.53
N ARG A 126 -36.43 29.12 -4.20
CA ARG A 126 -35.90 27.99 -3.42
C ARG A 126 -34.79 28.40 -2.47
N SER A 127 -34.79 27.80 -1.29
CA SER A 127 -33.71 27.89 -0.30
C SER A 127 -33.63 26.52 0.38
N GLU A 128 -32.55 25.77 0.16
CA GLU A 128 -32.46 24.37 0.62
C GLU A 128 -31.08 24.04 1.18
N VAL A 129 -31.03 23.05 2.09
CA VAL A 129 -29.78 22.46 2.55
C VAL A 129 -29.35 21.39 1.54
N PHE A 130 -28.08 21.40 1.15
CA PHE A 130 -27.49 20.43 0.25
C PHE A 130 -26.48 19.55 1.01
N LEU A 131 -26.79 18.25 1.16
CA LEU A 131 -26.04 17.31 1.98
C LEU A 131 -25.02 16.49 1.18
N ALA A 132 -24.11 15.81 1.88
CA ALA A 132 -23.13 14.92 1.27
C ALA A 132 -23.78 13.75 0.50
N SER A 133 -24.98 13.31 0.90
CA SER A 133 -25.74 12.29 0.17
C SER A 133 -26.24 12.79 -1.19
N GLN A 134 -26.60 14.07 -1.31
CA GLN A 134 -26.96 14.67 -2.59
C GLN A 134 -25.72 14.87 -3.47
N LEU A 135 -24.57 15.22 -2.86
CA LEU A 135 -23.30 15.27 -3.55
C LEU A 135 -22.86 13.89 -4.07
N GLU A 136 -23.05 12.84 -3.26
CA GLU A 136 -22.82 11.44 -3.66
C GLU A 136 -23.64 11.10 -4.91
N ASN A 137 -24.94 11.40 -4.90
CA ASN A 137 -25.81 11.13 -6.02
C ASN A 137 -25.40 11.91 -7.29
N LYS A 138 -24.92 13.14 -7.12
CA LYS A 138 -24.36 13.93 -8.23
C LYS A 138 -23.12 13.27 -8.81
N LEU A 139 -22.14 12.89 -7.98
CA LEU A 139 -20.92 12.22 -8.43
C LEU A 139 -21.23 10.91 -9.18
N PHE A 140 -22.08 10.05 -8.62
CA PHE A 140 -22.38 8.75 -9.23
C PHE A 140 -23.39 8.81 -10.39
N SER A 141 -23.82 10.02 -10.79
CA SER A 141 -24.52 10.26 -12.06
C SER A 141 -23.60 10.67 -13.21
N LEU A 142 -22.31 10.89 -12.93
CA LEU A 142 -21.29 11.27 -13.91
C LEU A 142 -20.75 10.05 -14.66
N GLU A 143 -20.00 10.32 -15.72
CA GLU A 143 -19.25 9.30 -16.47
C GLU A 143 -18.14 8.67 -15.61
N HIS A 144 -17.79 7.42 -15.92
CA HIS A 144 -16.88 6.62 -15.09
C HIS A 144 -15.46 7.21 -14.98
N ASP A 145 -14.98 7.86 -16.03
CA ASP A 145 -13.69 8.56 -16.03
C ASP A 145 -13.70 9.79 -15.10
N GLN A 146 -14.79 10.56 -15.12
CA GLN A 146 -14.98 11.71 -14.24
C GLN A 146 -15.05 11.27 -12.77
N ILE A 147 -15.76 10.17 -12.47
CA ILE A 147 -15.81 9.60 -11.12
C ILE A 147 -14.41 9.25 -10.63
N LYS A 148 -13.62 8.55 -11.44
CA LYS A 148 -12.23 8.22 -11.10
C LYS A 148 -11.37 9.46 -10.91
N GLN A 149 -11.52 10.45 -11.79
CA GLN A 149 -10.75 11.68 -11.70
C GLN A 149 -11.03 12.43 -10.39
N VAL A 150 -12.30 12.50 -9.96
CA VAL A 150 -12.66 13.07 -8.66
C VAL A 150 -12.03 12.28 -7.52
N LEU A 151 -12.22 10.96 -7.47
CA LEU A 151 -11.72 10.12 -6.38
C LEU A 151 -10.19 10.12 -6.26
N ASN A 152 -9.47 10.19 -7.38
CA ASN A 152 -8.00 10.20 -7.39
C ASN A 152 -7.41 11.59 -7.09
N SER A 153 -8.18 12.66 -7.24
CA SER A 153 -7.68 14.03 -7.00
C SER A 153 -7.58 14.39 -5.53
N PHE A 154 -8.19 13.56 -4.68
CA PHE A 154 -8.18 13.71 -3.25
C PHE A 154 -7.82 12.35 -2.66
N GLU A 155 -6.57 11.92 -2.83
CA GLU A 155 -6.12 10.71 -2.13
C GLU A 155 -6.39 10.88 -0.62
N PRO A 156 -6.95 9.86 0.05
CA PRO A 156 -7.08 9.87 1.49
C PRO A 156 -5.68 10.01 2.10
N SER A 157 -5.58 10.69 3.24
CA SER A 157 -4.29 10.76 3.94
C SER A 157 -3.76 9.34 4.14
N PRO A 158 -2.46 9.07 3.85
CA PRO A 158 -1.89 7.77 4.08
C PRO A 158 -2.15 7.35 5.54
N PRO A 159 -2.50 6.08 5.80
CA PRO A 159 -2.69 5.61 7.17
C PRO A 159 -1.42 5.83 8.00
N ALA A 160 -1.55 6.01 9.31
CA ALA A 160 -0.41 6.28 10.21
C ALA A 160 0.74 5.28 10.00
N HIS A 161 0.40 3.99 10.03
CA HIS A 161 1.34 2.90 9.87
C HIS A 161 1.00 2.06 8.63
N SER A 162 1.94 1.95 7.69
CA SER A 162 1.79 1.07 6.52
C SER A 162 3.14 0.65 5.97
N LEU A 163 3.76 -0.32 6.62
CA LEU A 163 4.98 -0.95 6.14
C LEU A 163 4.65 -2.19 5.30
N LYS A 164 5.32 -2.36 4.17
CA LYS A 164 5.20 -3.54 3.32
C LYS A 164 6.57 -4.07 2.93
N VAL A 165 6.71 -5.39 2.91
CA VAL A 165 7.79 -6.03 2.16
C VAL A 165 7.37 -6.01 0.69
N VAL A 166 8.13 -5.29 -0.11
CA VAL A 166 7.88 -5.16 -1.56
C VAL A 166 8.54 -6.29 -2.32
N ASP A 167 9.75 -6.66 -1.90
CA ASP A 167 10.54 -7.64 -2.60
C ASP A 167 11.54 -8.35 -1.69
N PHE A 168 11.98 -9.51 -2.13
CA PHE A 168 13.01 -10.31 -1.48
C PHE A 168 13.70 -11.17 -2.54
N TYR A 169 15.02 -11.05 -2.64
CA TYR A 169 15.80 -11.74 -3.66
C TYR A 169 17.23 -12.05 -3.17
N GLU A 170 17.85 -13.04 -3.81
CA GLU A 170 19.26 -13.38 -3.57
C GLU A 170 20.18 -12.33 -4.23
N VAL A 171 21.19 -11.87 -3.52
CA VAL A 171 22.21 -10.96 -4.05
C VAL A 171 23.35 -11.81 -4.61
N ILE A 172 23.51 -11.78 -5.93
CA ILE A 172 24.63 -12.43 -6.62
C ILE A 172 25.69 -11.36 -6.89
N ASP A 173 26.91 -11.58 -6.37
CA ASP A 173 28.04 -10.71 -6.65
C ASP A 173 28.67 -11.14 -7.99
N GLU A 174 28.55 -10.32 -9.02
CA GLU A 174 28.97 -10.65 -10.40
C GLU A 174 30.51 -10.61 -10.60
N ASP A 175 31.26 -10.18 -9.59
CA ASP A 175 32.74 -10.12 -9.62
C ASP A 175 33.38 -11.50 -9.33
N GLU A 176 32.98 -12.53 -10.10
CA GLU A 176 33.48 -13.92 -9.97
C GLU A 176 34.95 -14.14 -10.40
N ASP A 177 35.65 -13.12 -10.93
CA ASP A 177 37.03 -13.24 -11.41
C ASP A 177 38.09 -13.26 -10.29
N ASN A 178 37.73 -12.95 -9.05
CA ASN A 178 38.63 -13.09 -7.91
C ASN A 178 38.44 -14.45 -7.24
N GLN A 179 39.30 -15.40 -7.63
CA GLN A 179 39.45 -16.75 -7.06
C GLN A 179 39.81 -16.79 -5.55
N LYS A 180 39.67 -15.68 -4.81
CA LYS A 180 40.18 -15.51 -3.45
C LYS A 180 39.19 -15.78 -2.31
N ASP A 181 37.88 -15.73 -2.51
CA ASP A 181 36.92 -15.81 -1.39
C ASP A 181 35.89 -16.94 -1.54
N ARG A 182 36.33 -18.17 -1.86
CA ARG A 182 35.49 -19.37 -1.67
C ARG A 182 35.18 -19.66 -0.18
N ASP A 183 35.79 -18.90 0.73
CA ASP A 183 35.67 -19.05 2.18
C ASP A 183 34.49 -18.26 2.79
N ASP A 184 33.66 -17.57 2.00
CA ASP A 184 32.45 -16.89 2.48
C ASP A 184 31.23 -17.20 1.59
N LEU A 185 30.99 -18.50 1.36
CA LEU A 185 29.85 -19.02 0.61
C LEU A 185 28.52 -18.90 1.39
N ALA A 186 28.23 -17.75 1.98
CA ALA A 186 26.92 -17.47 2.55
C ALA A 186 25.90 -17.14 1.43
N THR A 187 24.63 -17.44 1.67
CA THR A 187 23.55 -16.93 0.80
C THR A 187 23.19 -15.53 1.29
N GLU A 188 23.57 -14.50 0.53
CA GLU A 188 23.18 -13.12 0.83
C GLU A 188 21.82 -12.81 0.20
N VAL A 189 20.93 -12.22 0.98
CA VAL A 189 19.58 -11.85 0.54
C VAL A 189 19.30 -10.40 0.88
N GLU A 190 18.55 -9.73 0.01
CA GLU A 190 18.10 -8.36 0.21
C GLU A 190 16.58 -8.29 0.35
N LEU A 191 16.13 -7.65 1.42
CA LEU A 191 14.72 -7.40 1.73
C LEU A 191 14.40 -5.94 1.40
N LYS A 192 13.52 -5.71 0.42
CA LYS A 192 13.07 -4.37 0.03
C LYS A 192 11.81 -3.99 0.78
N LEU A 193 11.87 -2.92 1.57
CA LEU A 193 10.79 -2.43 2.40
C LEU A 193 10.25 -1.09 1.86
N ARG A 194 8.94 -0.89 1.92
CA ARG A 194 8.30 0.39 1.61
C ARG A 194 7.39 0.81 2.73
N ASN A 195 7.62 2.01 3.23
CA ASN A 195 6.72 2.68 4.15
C ASN A 195 5.77 3.58 3.36
N SER A 196 4.53 3.15 3.20
CA SER A 196 3.46 3.95 2.59
C SER A 196 2.61 4.68 3.62
N GLY A 197 3.00 4.65 4.91
CA GLY A 197 2.31 5.34 5.99
C GLY A 197 2.74 6.80 6.14
N SER A 198 2.09 7.52 7.05
CA SER A 198 2.43 8.92 7.37
C SER A 198 3.45 9.05 8.50
N GLU A 199 3.75 7.99 9.25
CA GLU A 199 4.71 7.98 10.36
C GLU A 199 5.95 7.11 10.07
N VAL A 200 7.01 7.30 10.86
CA VAL A 200 8.25 6.51 10.76
C VAL A 200 7.98 5.06 11.18
N ALA A 201 8.54 4.11 10.43
CA ALA A 201 8.51 2.70 10.77
C ALA A 201 9.86 2.28 11.38
N PHE A 202 9.84 1.90 12.66
CA PHE A 202 10.98 1.33 13.39
C PHE A 202 10.92 -0.18 13.29
N VAL A 203 11.73 -0.78 12.41
CA VAL A 203 11.84 -2.23 12.29
C VAL A 203 12.66 -2.75 13.47
N LYS A 204 12.07 -3.70 14.21
CA LYS A 204 12.60 -4.23 15.48
C LYS A 204 13.12 -5.66 15.36
N GLU A 205 12.45 -6.47 14.54
CA GLU A 205 12.75 -7.88 14.40
C GLU A 205 12.33 -8.37 13.02
N ILE A 206 13.16 -9.25 12.45
CA ILE A 206 12.82 -10.05 11.29
C ILE A 206 12.78 -11.51 11.73
N SER A 207 11.68 -12.18 11.41
CA SER A 207 11.47 -13.61 11.67
C SER A 207 11.35 -14.36 10.34
N ILE A 208 12.08 -15.47 10.20
CA ILE A 208 12.02 -16.35 9.03
C ILE A 208 11.51 -17.71 9.50
N HIS A 209 10.37 -18.14 8.94
CA HIS A 209 9.73 -19.40 9.24
C HIS A 209 10.08 -20.42 8.16
N THR A 210 10.73 -21.53 8.52
CA THR A 210 10.94 -22.64 7.59
C THR A 210 9.64 -23.41 7.45
N VAL A 211 9.00 -23.33 6.29
CA VAL A 211 7.80 -24.11 5.96
C VAL A 211 8.20 -25.52 5.57
N LYS A 212 9.19 -25.65 4.69
CA LYS A 212 9.72 -26.93 4.21
C LYS A 212 11.18 -26.79 3.79
N HIS A 213 11.91 -27.89 3.84
CA HIS A 213 13.29 -28.00 3.40
C HIS A 213 13.42 -29.18 2.43
N TRP A 214 14.25 -28.99 1.41
CA TRP A 214 14.65 -30.02 0.48
C TRP A 214 16.17 -29.99 0.32
N ASN A 215 16.77 -31.17 0.19
CA ASN A 215 18.19 -31.30 -0.10
C ASN A 215 18.36 -32.16 -1.36
N LEU A 216 19.01 -31.57 -2.35
CA LEU A 216 19.26 -32.14 -3.65
C LEU A 216 20.70 -32.63 -3.65
N VAL A 217 20.87 -33.95 -3.58
CA VAL A 217 22.16 -34.57 -3.28
C VAL A 217 22.84 -35.08 -4.54
N THR A 218 24.15 -35.25 -4.48
CA THR A 218 25.01 -35.80 -5.51
C THR A 218 25.67 -37.07 -4.96
N ASP A 219 25.95 -38.06 -5.80
CA ASP A 219 26.63 -39.31 -5.37
C ASP A 219 28.15 -39.12 -5.21
N ARG A 220 28.57 -37.91 -4.81
CA ARG A 220 29.99 -37.55 -4.72
C ARG A 220 30.50 -37.84 -3.32
N ASN A 221 31.73 -38.33 -3.27
CA ASN A 221 32.47 -38.41 -2.01
C ASN A 221 33.17 -37.07 -1.78
N HIS A 222 32.62 -36.26 -0.89
CA HIS A 222 33.21 -34.99 -0.50
C HIS A 222 34.12 -35.14 0.71
N ARG A 223 35.28 -34.50 0.66
CA ARG A 223 35.97 -34.11 1.90
C ARG A 223 35.52 -32.71 2.25
N ILE A 224 34.75 -32.62 3.31
CA ILE A 224 34.22 -31.36 3.83
C ILE A 224 35.34 -30.58 4.50
N VAL A 225 35.41 -29.29 4.21
CA VAL A 225 36.19 -28.33 5.00
C VAL A 225 35.26 -27.26 5.57
N ASP A 226 35.51 -26.88 6.82
CA ASP A 226 34.76 -25.84 7.51
C ASP A 226 34.97 -24.47 6.86
N VAL A 227 33.88 -23.75 6.68
CA VAL A 227 33.91 -22.35 6.26
C VAL A 227 34.00 -21.48 7.52
N SER A 228 35.08 -20.72 7.65
CA SER A 228 35.35 -19.84 8.81
C SER A 228 34.52 -18.55 8.71
N ALA A 229 33.28 -18.53 9.21
CA ALA A 229 32.51 -17.28 9.31
C ALA A 229 31.41 -17.27 10.39
N THR A 230 31.18 -16.07 10.94
CA THR A 230 30.03 -15.70 11.78
C THR A 230 28.93 -15.11 10.89
N TYR A 231 27.81 -15.81 10.78
CA TYR A 231 26.69 -15.45 9.90
C TYR A 231 25.55 -14.72 10.63
N ASP A 232 24.68 -14.03 9.89
CA ASP A 232 23.63 -13.18 10.48
C ASP A 232 22.39 -13.92 10.97
N ILE A 233 21.91 -14.93 10.22
CA ILE A 233 20.69 -15.71 10.54
C ILE A 233 20.89 -17.19 10.20
N SER A 234 20.76 -18.07 11.22
CA SER A 234 20.79 -19.53 11.04
C SER A 234 19.41 -20.11 10.80
N LEU A 235 19.21 -20.85 9.71
CA LEU A 235 17.99 -21.62 9.46
C LEU A 235 18.11 -23.06 9.98
N SER A 236 16.96 -23.67 10.28
CA SER A 236 16.85 -25.09 10.60
C SER A 236 16.06 -25.83 9.52
N GLU A 237 16.50 -27.05 9.19
CA GLU A 237 15.82 -27.97 8.26
C GLU A 237 14.46 -28.46 8.77
N LYS A 238 14.20 -28.34 10.08
CA LYS A 238 12.94 -28.78 10.66
C LYS A 238 11.80 -27.86 10.22
N ALA A 239 10.83 -28.43 9.50
CA ALA A 239 9.59 -27.74 9.17
C ALA A 239 8.90 -27.17 10.42
N GLY A 240 8.45 -25.92 10.33
CA GLY A 240 7.87 -25.15 11.42
C GLY A 240 8.88 -24.46 12.35
N SER A 241 10.19 -24.54 12.07
CA SER A 241 11.19 -23.79 12.82
C SER A 241 11.16 -22.30 12.49
N VAL A 242 11.55 -21.46 13.46
CA VAL A 242 11.55 -19.99 13.33
C VAL A 242 12.91 -19.45 13.73
N ALA A 243 13.57 -18.76 12.80
CA ALA A 243 14.79 -18.00 13.05
C ALA A 243 14.44 -16.52 13.26
N LYS A 244 15.07 -15.85 14.22
CA LYS A 244 14.78 -14.45 14.58
C LYS A 244 16.05 -13.62 14.65
N LYS A 245 16.00 -12.42 14.09
CA LYS A 245 17.06 -11.41 14.19
C LYS A 245 16.47 -10.10 14.66
N LYS A 246 16.90 -9.64 15.84
CA LYS A 246 16.60 -8.29 16.31
C LYS A 246 17.45 -7.29 15.55
N ILE A 247 16.82 -6.22 15.09
CA ILE A 247 17.47 -5.13 14.37
C ILE A 247 16.92 -3.79 14.84
N HIS A 248 17.67 -2.73 14.56
CA HIS A 248 17.24 -1.35 14.78
C HIS A 248 17.39 -0.62 13.45
N HIS A 249 16.28 -0.43 12.73
CA HIS A 249 16.30 0.19 11.41
C HIS A 249 15.07 1.09 11.22
N GLU A 250 15.27 2.29 10.69
CA GLU A 250 14.26 3.33 10.60
C GLU A 250 13.92 3.62 9.13
N LEU A 251 12.64 3.53 8.76
CA LEU A 251 12.15 3.94 7.45
C LEU A 251 11.24 5.16 7.58
N LYS A 252 11.62 6.28 6.95
CA LYS A 252 10.81 7.50 6.96
C LYS A 252 9.53 7.32 6.15
N PRO A 253 8.51 8.16 6.38
CA PRO A 253 7.27 8.15 5.61
C PRO A 253 7.52 8.26 4.11
N GLN A 254 6.78 7.48 3.33
CA GLN A 254 6.82 7.49 1.86
C GLN A 254 8.18 7.14 1.24
N GLU A 255 9.08 6.50 2.01
CA GLU A 255 10.37 6.03 1.53
C GLU A 255 10.38 4.52 1.26
N THR A 256 11.39 4.11 0.48
CA THR A 256 11.72 2.71 0.22
C THR A 256 13.18 2.52 0.59
N ASP A 257 13.46 1.47 1.37
CA ASP A 257 14.80 1.11 1.77
C ASP A 257 15.03 -0.40 1.64
N ARG A 258 16.28 -0.83 1.75
CA ARG A 258 16.72 -2.21 1.56
C ARG A 258 17.55 -2.65 2.76
N ILE A 259 17.30 -3.87 3.24
CA ILE A 259 18.10 -4.47 4.31
C ILE A 259 18.71 -5.77 3.80
N ARG A 260 20.01 -5.95 3.99
CA ARG A 260 20.76 -7.14 3.57
C ARG A 260 21.08 -8.05 4.74
N PHE A 261 21.05 -9.36 4.49
CA PHE A 261 21.36 -10.39 5.48
C PHE A 261 22.06 -11.59 4.85
N LYS A 262 22.95 -12.22 5.61
CA LYS A 262 23.52 -13.53 5.27
C LYS A 262 22.73 -14.65 5.94
N LEU A 263 22.20 -15.57 5.13
CA LEU A 263 21.56 -16.80 5.57
C LEU A 263 22.55 -17.96 5.56
N HIS A 264 22.44 -18.83 6.55
CA HIS A 264 23.20 -20.09 6.59
C HIS A 264 22.40 -21.22 7.26
N SER A 265 22.82 -22.46 7.02
CA SER A 265 22.38 -23.62 7.78
C SER A 265 23.48 -24.07 8.73
N LYS A 266 23.11 -24.58 9.92
CA LYS A 266 24.05 -25.25 10.85
C LYS A 266 24.20 -26.74 10.57
N PHE A 267 23.43 -27.25 9.62
CA PHE A 267 23.33 -28.68 9.33
C PHE A 267 24.11 -29.01 8.06
N TRP A 268 24.44 -30.28 7.91
CA TRP A 268 25.12 -30.77 6.74
C TRP A 268 24.16 -30.81 5.54
N ALA A 269 24.62 -30.26 4.41
CA ALA A 269 23.99 -30.46 3.11
C ALA A 269 25.08 -30.83 2.10
N ASP A 270 24.68 -31.37 0.94
CA ASP A 270 25.63 -31.65 -0.12
C ASP A 270 26.22 -30.32 -0.62
N PRO A 271 27.54 -30.11 -0.53
CA PRO A 271 28.18 -28.85 -0.93
C PRO A 271 28.13 -28.59 -2.44
N ASP A 272 27.95 -29.62 -3.25
CA ASP A 272 27.80 -29.52 -4.70
C ASP A 272 26.33 -29.66 -5.15
N GLY A 273 25.40 -29.78 -4.19
CA GLY A 273 23.96 -29.90 -4.37
C GLY A 273 23.20 -28.59 -4.13
N LEU A 274 21.88 -28.70 -3.99
CA LEU A 274 21.00 -27.58 -3.61
C LEU A 274 20.35 -27.85 -2.26
N SER A 275 20.35 -26.87 -1.36
CA SER A 275 19.69 -26.95 -0.07
C SER A 275 18.59 -25.89 -0.02
N LEU A 276 17.40 -26.28 -0.44
CA LEU A 276 16.28 -25.38 -0.72
C LEU A 276 15.37 -25.26 0.51
N TYR A 277 15.09 -24.03 0.92
CA TYR A 277 14.18 -23.73 2.02
C TYR A 277 12.98 -22.96 1.49
N LEU A 278 11.78 -23.53 1.62
CA LEU A 278 10.53 -22.76 1.53
C LEU A 278 10.36 -21.97 2.81
N ILE A 279 10.40 -20.65 2.71
CA ILE A 279 10.35 -19.74 3.86
C ILE A 279 9.20 -18.76 3.77
N GLU A 280 8.73 -18.32 4.93
CA GLU A 280 7.87 -17.14 5.10
C GLU A 280 8.61 -16.09 5.94
N ILE A 281 8.63 -14.85 5.47
CA ILE A 281 9.39 -13.76 6.10
C ILE A 281 8.41 -12.78 6.73
N ASN A 282 8.61 -12.50 8.01
CA ASN A 282 7.78 -11.63 8.82
C ASN A 282 8.62 -10.49 9.41
N VAL A 283 8.23 -9.25 9.10
CA VAL A 283 8.90 -8.04 9.59
C VAL A 283 8.06 -7.39 10.67
N HIS A 284 8.59 -7.34 11.89
CA HIS A 284 7.95 -6.71 13.03
C HIS A 284 8.45 -5.27 13.19
N PHE A 285 7.52 -4.33 13.28
CA PHE A 285 7.81 -2.90 13.34
C PHE A 285 6.89 -2.18 14.33
N ASN A 286 7.37 -1.08 14.91
CA ASN A 286 6.63 -0.28 15.90
C ASN A 286 6.02 -1.17 17.00
N GLU A 287 4.82 -0.84 17.51
CA GLU A 287 4.06 -1.67 18.46
C GLU A 287 2.94 -2.48 17.77
N GLU A 288 3.08 -2.73 16.46
CA GLU A 288 2.07 -3.47 15.70
C GLU A 288 2.01 -4.94 16.09
N THR A 289 0.80 -5.48 16.23
CA THR A 289 0.59 -6.90 16.57
C THR A 289 0.78 -7.81 15.36
N ALA A 290 0.43 -7.33 14.16
CA ALA A 290 0.59 -8.05 12.91
C ALA A 290 1.89 -7.62 12.19
N PRO A 291 2.74 -8.56 11.77
CA PRO A 291 3.94 -8.22 11.00
C PRO A 291 3.58 -7.83 9.55
N ALA A 292 4.52 -7.15 8.89
CA ALA A 292 4.53 -7.07 7.44
C ALA A 292 5.08 -8.40 6.90
N THR A 293 4.20 -9.22 6.34
CA THR A 293 4.54 -10.55 5.81
C THR A 293 4.84 -10.50 4.32
N PHE A 294 5.93 -11.14 3.91
CA PHE A 294 6.20 -11.43 2.51
C PHE A 294 5.60 -12.78 2.11
N ARG A 295 5.22 -12.92 0.84
CA ARG A 295 4.77 -14.19 0.28
C ARG A 295 5.82 -15.29 0.49
N GLN A 296 5.39 -16.55 0.45
CA GLN A 296 6.31 -17.67 0.50
C GLN A 296 7.27 -17.66 -0.69
N THR A 297 8.53 -17.96 -0.40
CA THR A 297 9.60 -17.98 -1.39
C THR A 297 10.58 -19.10 -1.07
N ILE A 298 11.23 -19.64 -2.09
CA ILE A 298 12.27 -20.66 -1.94
C ILE A 298 13.62 -20.00 -2.08
N VAL A 299 14.50 -20.28 -1.13
CA VAL A 299 15.89 -19.83 -1.14
C VAL A 299 16.80 -21.04 -1.07
N ASN A 300 17.85 -21.04 -1.89
CA ASN A 300 18.94 -21.99 -1.75
C ASN A 300 19.92 -21.48 -0.70
N VAL A 301 20.01 -22.17 0.44
CA VAL A 301 20.91 -21.79 1.54
C VAL A 301 22.13 -22.67 1.52
N ARG A 302 23.27 -22.06 1.23
CA ARG A 302 24.55 -22.77 1.15
C ARG A 302 24.94 -23.39 2.51
N PRO A 303 25.53 -24.60 2.51
CA PRO A 303 25.99 -25.24 3.74
C PRO A 303 27.20 -24.51 4.33
N SER A 304 27.42 -24.67 5.64
CA SER A 304 28.61 -24.14 6.34
C SER A 304 29.93 -24.83 6.00
N HIS A 305 29.92 -25.67 4.97
CA HIS A 305 30.93 -26.67 4.64
C HIS A 305 31.03 -26.76 3.13
N ILE A 306 32.25 -26.84 2.59
CA ILE A 306 32.47 -26.87 1.13
C ILE A 306 33.24 -28.12 0.71
N SER A 307 33.09 -28.53 -0.55
CA SER A 307 33.80 -29.68 -1.12
C SER A 307 35.26 -29.33 -1.38
N GLN A 308 36.19 -30.12 -0.84
CA GLN A 308 37.61 -30.01 -1.14
C GLN A 308 37.97 -30.78 -2.43
N GLY A 309 37.60 -30.22 -3.58
CA GLY A 309 37.98 -30.70 -4.92
C GLY A 309 36.79 -31.01 -5.85
N SER A 310 37.07 -31.13 -7.15
CA SER A 310 36.08 -31.43 -8.20
C SER A 310 36.27 -32.85 -8.73
N TYR A 311 35.28 -33.72 -8.56
CA TYR A 311 35.20 -35.02 -9.23
C TYR A 311 33.78 -35.23 -9.77
N PHE A 312 33.65 -35.69 -11.02
CA PHE A 312 32.34 -35.89 -11.68
C PHE A 312 32.27 -37.22 -12.46
N GLY A 313 31.17 -37.95 -12.24
CA GLY A 313 30.64 -39.01 -13.11
C GLY A 313 29.84 -40.10 -12.36
N GLY A 314 28.63 -40.44 -12.87
CA GLY A 314 27.84 -41.63 -12.51
C GLY A 314 26.92 -41.49 -11.29
N TYR A 315 25.78 -40.82 -11.44
CA TYR A 315 24.76 -40.78 -10.37
C TYR A 315 24.09 -42.14 -10.20
N SER A 316 23.81 -42.51 -8.96
CA SER A 316 23.01 -43.69 -8.65
C SER A 316 21.57 -43.49 -9.13
N PRO A 317 20.89 -44.54 -9.61
CA PRO A 317 19.48 -44.45 -9.98
C PRO A 317 18.58 -43.92 -8.86
N GLU A 318 18.94 -44.19 -7.60
CA GLU A 318 18.24 -43.69 -6.42
C GLU A 318 18.36 -42.17 -6.30
N THR A 319 19.56 -41.62 -6.41
CA THR A 319 19.80 -40.16 -6.38
C THR A 319 19.07 -39.45 -7.51
N VAL A 320 19.12 -39.99 -8.73
CA VAL A 320 18.38 -39.44 -9.88
C VAL A 320 16.86 -39.43 -9.59
N THR A 321 16.34 -40.54 -9.07
CA THR A 321 14.90 -40.66 -8.75
C THR A 321 14.48 -39.66 -7.68
N ASN A 322 15.25 -39.55 -6.60
CA ASN A 322 14.96 -38.64 -5.48
C ASN A 322 15.02 -37.18 -5.91
N ASN A 323 16.06 -36.79 -6.65
CA ASN A 323 16.23 -35.42 -7.15
C ASN A 323 15.15 -35.05 -8.15
N LYS A 324 14.71 -35.96 -9.03
CA LYS A 324 13.58 -35.74 -9.93
C LYS A 324 12.26 -35.55 -9.17
N ALA A 325 12.02 -36.33 -8.12
CA ALA A 325 10.81 -36.20 -7.31
C ALA A 325 10.76 -34.83 -6.61
N LEU A 326 11.87 -34.42 -6.02
CA LEU A 326 12.05 -33.11 -5.40
C LEU A 326 11.90 -31.97 -6.42
N ALA A 327 12.58 -32.07 -7.56
CA ALA A 327 12.52 -31.07 -8.61
C ALA A 327 11.09 -30.86 -9.11
N ARG A 328 10.35 -31.94 -9.32
CA ARG A 328 8.93 -31.87 -9.68
C ARG A 328 8.13 -31.11 -8.64
N GLU A 329 8.29 -31.43 -7.36
CA GLU A 329 7.57 -30.74 -6.28
C GLU A 329 7.88 -29.24 -6.25
N VAL A 330 9.15 -28.86 -6.32
CA VAL A 330 9.55 -27.45 -6.26
C VAL A 330 9.09 -26.67 -7.49
N LEU A 331 9.17 -27.27 -8.68
CA LEU A 331 8.67 -26.66 -9.92
C LEU A 331 7.14 -26.51 -9.91
N GLU A 332 6.40 -27.44 -9.32
CA GLU A 332 4.96 -27.31 -9.12
C GLU A 332 4.61 -26.14 -8.17
N LEU A 333 5.36 -25.98 -7.07
CA LEU A 333 5.21 -24.82 -6.18
C LEU A 333 5.51 -23.49 -6.88
N HIS A 334 6.56 -23.46 -7.69
CA HIS A 334 6.93 -22.30 -8.49
C HIS A 334 5.83 -21.94 -9.50
N ALA A 335 5.29 -22.93 -10.22
CA ALA A 335 4.14 -22.74 -11.11
C ALA A 335 2.88 -22.24 -10.37
N GLY A 336 2.75 -22.57 -9.08
CA GLY A 336 1.75 -22.05 -8.16
C GLY A 336 1.98 -20.62 -7.65
N GLY A 337 3.08 -19.97 -8.05
CA GLY A 337 3.39 -18.57 -7.73
C GLY A 337 4.36 -18.35 -6.56
N VAL A 338 4.98 -19.41 -6.04
CA VAL A 338 6.08 -19.32 -5.07
C VAL A 338 7.32 -18.73 -5.76
N GLY A 339 7.93 -17.72 -5.17
CA GLY A 339 9.17 -17.12 -5.71
C GLY A 339 10.33 -18.11 -5.67
N VAL A 340 11.04 -18.26 -6.77
CA VAL A 340 12.24 -19.11 -6.90
C VAL A 340 13.20 -18.41 -7.88
N GLU A 341 14.49 -18.40 -7.57
CA GLU A 341 15.51 -17.81 -8.45
C GLU A 341 15.72 -18.65 -9.73
N ASP A 342 15.97 -17.97 -10.85
CA ASP A 342 16.05 -18.60 -12.18
C ASP A 342 17.15 -19.68 -12.26
N TYR A 343 18.28 -19.48 -11.58
CA TYR A 343 19.37 -20.47 -11.58
C TYR A 343 18.95 -21.77 -10.85
N VAL A 344 18.11 -21.67 -9.82
CA VAL A 344 17.55 -22.83 -9.11
C VAL A 344 16.58 -23.54 -10.05
N VAL A 345 15.69 -22.80 -10.72
CA VAL A 345 14.76 -23.37 -11.71
C VAL A 345 15.54 -24.13 -12.80
N GLY A 346 16.57 -23.52 -13.38
CA GLY A 346 17.41 -24.15 -14.41
C GLY A 346 18.10 -25.43 -13.91
N ALA A 347 18.60 -25.44 -12.67
CA ALA A 347 19.17 -26.64 -12.06
C ALA A 347 18.12 -27.76 -11.88
N LEU A 348 16.91 -27.43 -11.40
CA LEU A 348 15.82 -28.39 -11.22
C LEU A 348 15.31 -28.96 -12.55
N GLU A 349 15.18 -28.13 -13.57
CA GLU A 349 14.84 -28.56 -14.93
C GLU A 349 15.92 -29.49 -15.51
N SER A 350 17.19 -29.20 -15.27
CA SER A 350 18.29 -30.09 -15.66
C SER A 350 18.15 -31.47 -15.00
N TRP A 351 17.73 -31.54 -13.74
CA TRP A 351 17.47 -32.82 -13.06
C TRP A 351 16.26 -33.55 -13.65
N MET A 352 15.22 -32.82 -14.06
CA MET A 352 14.07 -33.41 -14.75
C MET A 352 14.45 -34.05 -16.10
N LEU A 353 15.45 -33.49 -16.78
CA LEU A 353 15.99 -33.99 -18.04
C LEU A 353 17.08 -35.07 -17.89
N ALA A 354 17.57 -35.32 -16.67
CA ALA A 354 18.59 -36.33 -16.43
C ALA A 354 18.10 -37.73 -16.89
N PRO A 355 18.93 -38.57 -17.52
CA PRO A 355 18.53 -39.91 -17.91
C PRO A 355 18.27 -40.79 -16.66
N ASP A 356 17.30 -41.70 -16.73
CA ASP A 356 16.95 -42.61 -15.62
C ASP A 356 18.04 -43.68 -15.33
N THR A 357 19.08 -43.74 -16.17
CA THR A 357 20.23 -44.65 -16.06
C THR A 357 21.50 -43.95 -16.56
N PRO A 358 22.70 -44.27 -15.99
CA PRO A 358 23.97 -43.61 -16.32
C PRO A 358 24.38 -43.66 -17.79
#